data_AF-A0A7R9WXE5-F1
#
_entry.id   AF-A0A7R9WXE5-F1
#
_cell.length_a   1.000
_cell.length_b   1.000
_cell.length_c   1.000
_cell.angle_alpha   90.00
_cell.angle_beta   90.00
_cell.angle_gamma   90.00
#
_symmetry.space_group_name_H-M   'P 1'
#
loop_
_entity.id
_entity.type
_entity.pdbx_description
1 polymer ?
#
loop_
_entity_poly.entity_id
_entity_poly.type
_entity_poly.pdbx_seq_one_letter_code
_entity_poly.pdbx_strand_id
1 'polypeptide(L)'
;MTRTSTKASKTQGARPARNCATLLPAILLTTMLVVQLRSANFTRSIITTKAAASSISTPLWSSGGMSAKPPPLKTQATPCQRTIAPELYKSQSQEDTILLKWLKGLCNGTYIEMGGLDGVRWSNSHVFNKALDWKGVHVEADPRNYKNLVKNRPNEIANVHAGVCLEDRDLHWVHVPHDAAVCGFLEFAAEDFKKKHWRPFMIKRAKVVKCRRFENILHEVVGDSFHFDFFSLDIEGAELLALQSLNFNEYQFGVILVEADGANGRKDQAIKTILHRAGYTFIGTINRSNWFVNDNFDLIYDDVIYDDKKEG
;
A
#
# COMPACT_ATOMS: atom_id res chain seq x y z
N MET A 1 52.60 57.99 -28.74
CA MET A 1 51.57 57.26 -29.51
C MET A 1 51.83 55.77 -29.22
N THR A 2 50.89 54.91 -28.81
CA THR A 2 49.40 54.97 -28.85
C THR A 2 48.75 54.17 -27.69
N ARG A 3 47.48 54.47 -27.42
CA ARG A 3 46.40 53.66 -26.78
C ARG A 3 46.47 52.13 -27.09
N THR A 4 45.84 51.15 -26.42
CA THR A 4 44.83 50.96 -25.32
C THR A 4 44.82 49.45 -24.94
N SER A 5 44.14 48.86 -23.93
CA SER A 5 43.21 49.28 -22.84
C SER A 5 43.07 48.13 -21.82
N THR A 6 42.56 48.38 -20.61
CA THR A 6 42.21 47.38 -19.58
C THR A 6 40.89 46.64 -19.83
N LYS A 7 40.75 45.41 -19.30
CA LYS A 7 39.46 44.82 -18.90
C LYS A 7 39.61 43.71 -17.86
N ALA A 8 38.99 43.88 -16.70
CA ALA A 8 38.86 42.84 -15.67
C ALA A 8 37.55 42.06 -15.86
N SER A 9 37.55 40.75 -15.58
CA SER A 9 36.34 39.92 -15.58
C SER A 9 35.63 39.98 -14.22
N LYS A 10 34.30 40.09 -14.24
CA LYS A 10 33.45 40.11 -13.04
C LYS A 10 33.08 38.70 -12.59
N THR A 11 32.88 38.57 -11.28
CA THR A 11 32.32 37.41 -10.60
C THR A 11 30.83 37.21 -10.92
N GLN A 12 30.37 35.95 -10.86
CA GLN A 12 28.97 35.61 -10.55
C GLN A 12 28.94 34.41 -9.61
N GLY A 13 28.34 34.58 -8.43
CA GLY A 13 28.09 33.50 -7.48
C GLY A 13 26.70 32.89 -7.71
N ALA A 14 26.60 31.57 -7.59
CA ALA A 14 25.32 30.86 -7.63
C ALA A 14 24.45 31.18 -6.41
N ARG A 15 23.14 31.37 -6.62
CA ARG A 15 22.13 31.45 -5.55
C ARG A 15 21.33 30.13 -5.49
N PRO A 16 20.91 29.66 -4.31
CA PRO A 16 20.13 28.44 -4.18
C PRO A 16 18.69 28.63 -4.69
N ALA A 17 18.11 27.55 -5.21
CA ALA A 17 16.70 27.49 -5.58
C ALA A 17 15.79 27.64 -4.34
N ARG A 18 14.66 28.32 -4.49
CA ARG A 18 13.75 28.66 -3.39
C ARG A 18 12.61 27.65 -3.24
N ASN A 19 12.18 27.46 -1.99
CA ASN A 19 11.01 26.72 -1.57
C ASN A 19 9.76 27.08 -2.40
N CYS A 20 8.98 26.08 -2.79
CA CYS A 20 7.64 26.29 -3.33
C CYS A 20 6.63 26.27 -2.17
N ALA A 21 6.08 27.42 -1.81
CA ALA A 21 5.04 27.54 -0.80
C ALA A 21 3.67 27.13 -1.38
N THR A 22 2.84 26.52 -0.53
CA THR A 22 1.48 26.08 -0.87
C THR A 22 0.53 27.26 -1.08
N LEU A 23 -0.26 27.21 -2.15
CA LEU A 23 -1.33 28.17 -2.43
C LEU A 23 -2.67 27.59 -1.95
N LEU A 24 -3.25 28.22 -0.92
CA LEU A 24 -4.66 28.04 -0.52
C LEU A 24 -5.56 28.95 -1.36
N PRO A 25 -6.68 28.47 -1.90
CA PRO A 25 -7.80 29.32 -2.32
C PRO A 25 -8.74 29.58 -1.13
N ALA A 26 -9.05 30.86 -0.88
CA ALA A 26 -10.14 31.22 0.03
C ALA A 26 -11.50 31.06 -0.69
N ILE A 27 -12.51 30.54 0.02
CA ILE A 27 -13.91 30.55 -0.43
C ILE A 27 -14.75 31.15 0.70
N LEU A 28 -15.61 32.11 0.34
CA LEU A 28 -16.47 32.85 1.27
C LEU A 28 -17.74 32.08 1.66
N LEU A 29 -18.32 32.55 2.77
CA LEU A 29 -19.62 32.15 3.34
C LEU A 29 -20.74 31.93 2.30
N THR A 30 -21.50 30.86 2.50
CA THR A 30 -22.97 30.89 2.35
C THR A 30 -23.64 30.21 3.54
N THR A 31 -24.87 30.65 3.83
CA THR A 31 -25.60 30.47 5.08
C THR A 31 -26.10 29.05 5.34
N MET A 32 -26.18 28.67 6.63
CA MET A 32 -26.95 27.50 7.06
C MET A 32 -28.44 27.68 6.74
N LEU A 33 -29.05 26.68 6.11
CA LEU A 33 -30.50 26.51 6.09
C LEU A 33 -30.86 25.21 6.82
N VAL A 34 -31.52 25.34 7.97
CA VAL A 34 -32.01 24.19 8.76
C VAL A 34 -33.28 23.66 8.10
N VAL A 35 -33.23 22.45 7.54
CA VAL A 35 -34.43 21.74 7.09
C VAL A 35 -34.91 20.80 8.20
N GLN A 36 -36.02 21.17 8.83
CA GLN A 36 -36.74 20.28 9.75
C GLN A 36 -37.44 19.18 8.95
N LEU A 37 -37.07 17.92 9.17
CA LEU A 37 -37.88 16.78 8.75
C LEU A 37 -39.05 16.60 9.71
N ARG A 38 -40.27 16.88 9.24
CA ARG A 38 -41.50 16.53 9.95
C ARG A 38 -41.84 15.05 9.74
N SER A 39 -42.31 14.42 10.81
CA SER A 39 -42.94 13.10 10.77
C SER A 39 -44.24 13.12 9.96
N ALA A 40 -44.50 12.05 9.21
CA ALA A 40 -45.80 11.73 8.64
C ALA A 40 -46.02 10.21 8.74
N ASN A 41 -47.24 9.83 9.13
CA ASN A 41 -47.51 8.48 9.62
C ASN A 41 -47.80 7.45 8.53
N PHE A 42 -47.50 6.21 8.92
CA PHE A 42 -47.97 4.94 8.40
C PHE A 42 -49.45 4.94 7.98
N THR A 43 -49.75 4.48 6.76
CA THR A 43 -51.05 3.86 6.47
C THR A 43 -50.86 2.63 5.59
N ARG A 44 -51.49 1.53 5.99
CA ARG A 44 -51.34 0.19 5.43
C ARG A 44 -52.38 -0.02 4.32
N SER A 45 -51.98 -0.51 3.16
CA SER A 45 -52.93 -1.10 2.18
C SER A 45 -52.39 -2.43 1.69
N ILE A 46 -53.19 -3.48 1.88
CA ILE A 46 -52.87 -4.85 1.49
C ILE A 46 -53.54 -5.10 0.15
N ILE A 47 -52.76 -5.31 -0.90
CA ILE A 47 -53.26 -5.81 -2.19
C ILE A 47 -52.58 -7.14 -2.47
N THR A 48 -53.37 -8.21 -2.33
CA THR A 48 -52.97 -9.58 -2.64
C THR A 48 -53.11 -9.84 -4.13
N THR A 49 -51.99 -9.97 -4.83
CA THR A 49 -51.95 -10.55 -6.19
C THR A 49 -51.11 -11.82 -6.18
N LYS A 50 -51.75 -12.95 -6.49
CA LYS A 50 -51.04 -14.20 -6.80
C LYS A 50 -50.35 -14.03 -8.17
N ALA A 51 -49.04 -14.22 -8.22
CA ALA A 51 -48.28 -14.40 -9.45
C ALA A 51 -47.36 -15.63 -9.31
N ALA A 52 -47.09 -16.30 -10.43
CA ALA A 52 -46.60 -17.67 -10.44
C ALA A 52 -45.16 -17.84 -9.91
N ALA A 53 -44.92 -18.97 -9.25
CA ALA A 53 -43.57 -19.39 -8.90
C ALA A 53 -42.82 -19.85 -10.16
N SER A 54 -41.81 -19.10 -10.59
CA SER A 54 -40.72 -19.61 -11.41
C SER A 54 -39.53 -19.94 -10.51
N SER A 55 -38.96 -21.13 -10.69
CA SER A 55 -37.87 -21.64 -9.86
C SER A 55 -36.56 -20.92 -10.15
N ILE A 56 -36.30 -19.82 -9.46
CA ILE A 56 -34.94 -19.29 -9.32
C ILE A 56 -34.24 -20.18 -8.29
N SER A 57 -33.31 -21.01 -8.74
CA SER A 57 -32.40 -21.73 -7.86
C SER A 57 -31.54 -20.71 -7.12
N THR A 58 -31.88 -20.41 -5.87
CA THR A 58 -30.96 -19.73 -4.97
C THR A 58 -29.70 -20.57 -4.86
N PRO A 59 -28.49 -19.97 -4.89
CA PRO A 59 -27.30 -20.69 -4.49
C PRO A 59 -27.54 -21.21 -3.08
N LEU A 60 -27.48 -22.53 -2.91
CA LEU A 60 -27.58 -23.14 -1.60
C LEU A 60 -26.29 -22.77 -0.85
N TRP A 61 -26.30 -21.62 -0.17
CA TRP A 61 -25.30 -21.31 0.84
C TRP A 61 -25.57 -22.27 1.99
N SER A 62 -25.08 -23.49 1.84
CA SER A 62 -25.01 -24.45 2.92
C SER A 62 -24.34 -23.75 4.09
N SER A 63 -24.94 -23.89 5.26
CA SER A 63 -24.34 -23.49 6.53
C SER A 63 -23.20 -24.46 6.88
N GLY A 64 -22.20 -24.54 6.00
CA GLY A 64 -20.90 -25.09 6.34
C GLY A 64 -20.37 -24.28 7.50
N GLY A 65 -20.06 -24.95 8.60
CA GLY A 65 -19.54 -24.28 9.79
C GLY A 65 -18.35 -23.42 9.40
N MET A 66 -18.28 -22.20 9.94
CA MET A 66 -17.10 -21.36 9.80
C MET A 66 -15.92 -22.16 10.35
N SER A 67 -15.05 -22.65 9.46
CA SER A 67 -13.81 -23.29 9.88
C SER A 67 -13.10 -22.33 10.82
N ALA A 68 -12.65 -22.83 11.97
CA ALA A 68 -11.86 -22.01 12.88
C ALA A 68 -10.67 -21.41 12.13
N LYS A 69 -10.40 -20.11 12.33
CA LYS A 69 -9.22 -19.46 11.78
C LYS A 69 -7.98 -20.26 12.24
N PRO A 70 -7.01 -20.55 11.36
CA PRO A 70 -5.80 -21.25 11.77
C PRO A 70 -5.06 -20.48 12.86
N PRO A 71 -4.22 -21.16 13.66
CA PRO A 71 -3.42 -20.50 14.69
C PRO A 71 -2.50 -19.42 14.08
N PRO A 72 -2.06 -18.44 14.88
CA PRO A 72 -1.05 -17.49 14.45
C PRO A 72 0.25 -18.21 14.10
N LEU A 73 0.82 -17.87 12.95
CA LEU A 73 2.17 -18.25 12.58
C LEU A 73 3.16 -17.37 13.36
N LYS A 74 4.17 -18.00 13.99
CA LYS A 74 5.25 -17.29 14.69
C LYS A 74 6.12 -16.49 13.73
N THR A 75 6.70 -15.39 14.23
CA THR A 75 7.81 -14.74 13.52
C THR A 75 9.04 -15.65 13.44
N GLN A 76 9.87 -15.44 12.43
CA GLN A 76 11.24 -15.99 12.33
C GLN A 76 12.30 -14.93 12.70
N ALA A 77 11.89 -13.70 12.97
CA ALA A 77 12.76 -12.62 13.37
C ALA A 77 13.36 -12.88 14.75
N THR A 78 14.58 -12.39 14.97
CA THR A 78 15.37 -12.63 16.18
C THR A 78 15.75 -11.31 16.85
N PRO A 79 15.76 -11.20 18.19
CA PRO A 79 16.24 -10.00 18.88
C PRO A 79 17.67 -9.66 18.46
N CYS A 80 17.96 -8.39 18.21
CA CYS A 80 19.29 -7.89 17.92
C CYS A 80 19.47 -6.44 18.38
N GLN A 81 20.72 -6.01 18.51
CA GLN A 81 21.04 -4.59 18.65
C GLN A 81 21.99 -4.18 17.54
N ARG A 82 21.55 -3.23 16.71
CA ARG A 82 22.34 -2.66 15.62
C ARG A 82 22.12 -1.14 15.57
N THR A 83 23.21 -0.40 15.43
CA THR A 83 23.16 1.03 15.18
C THR A 83 22.75 1.27 13.73
N ILE A 84 21.57 1.85 13.53
CA ILE A 84 21.03 2.14 12.19
C ILE A 84 21.47 3.55 11.75
N ALA A 85 22.15 3.64 10.61
CA ALA A 85 22.60 4.93 10.07
C ALA A 85 21.40 5.75 9.50
N PRO A 86 21.31 7.07 9.76
CA PRO A 86 20.14 7.88 9.39
C PRO A 86 19.79 7.87 7.91
N GLU A 87 20.76 7.70 7.03
CA GLU A 87 20.57 7.62 5.58
C GLU A 87 19.88 6.33 5.11
N LEU A 88 19.74 5.32 5.97
CA LEU A 88 19.04 4.07 5.62
C LEU A 88 17.52 4.18 5.76
N TYR A 89 17.03 5.18 6.50
CA TYR A 89 15.62 5.56 6.53
C TYR A 89 15.28 6.25 5.21
N LYS A 90 14.18 5.83 4.60
CA LYS A 90 13.78 6.23 3.23
C LYS A 90 12.30 6.52 3.07
N SER A 91 11.49 6.05 4.01
CA SER A 91 10.05 6.20 4.02
C SER A 91 9.62 7.65 3.78
N GLN A 92 8.57 7.84 2.99
CA GLN A 92 8.06 9.18 2.67
C GLN A 92 7.50 9.90 3.90
N SER A 93 6.87 9.17 4.82
CA SER A 93 6.18 9.74 5.99
C SER A 93 6.59 9.07 7.31
N GLN A 94 7.85 8.61 7.41
CA GLN A 94 8.45 8.02 8.61
C GLN A 94 7.78 6.72 9.09
N GLU A 95 7.04 6.02 8.23
CA GLU A 95 6.50 4.69 8.52
C GLU A 95 7.59 3.70 8.96
N ASP A 96 8.77 3.75 8.32
CA ASP A 96 9.94 2.93 8.69
C ASP A 96 10.38 3.15 10.15
N THR A 97 10.38 4.40 10.59
CA THR A 97 10.80 4.85 11.92
C THR A 97 9.79 4.44 13.00
N ILE A 98 8.50 4.41 12.65
CA ILE A 98 7.43 3.97 13.55
C ILE A 98 7.44 2.44 13.66
N LEU A 99 7.53 1.71 12.55
CA LEU A 99 7.66 0.24 12.53
C LEU A 99 8.87 -0.22 13.36
N LEU A 100 10.05 0.40 13.18
CA LEU A 100 11.27 0.05 13.92
C LEU A 100 11.13 0.18 15.43
N LYS A 101 10.43 1.21 15.91
CA LYS A 101 10.13 1.39 17.34
C LYS A 101 9.17 0.34 17.87
N TRP A 102 8.18 -0.04 17.05
CA TRP A 102 7.18 -1.05 17.42
C TRP A 102 7.80 -2.45 17.51
N LEU A 103 8.62 -2.81 16.52
CA LEU A 103 9.28 -4.11 16.40
C LEU A 103 10.55 -4.24 17.29
N LYS A 104 10.73 -3.34 18.26
CA LYS A 104 11.74 -3.36 19.36
C LYS A 104 13.15 -3.94 19.04
N GLY A 105 13.68 -3.71 17.84
CA GLY A 105 15.03 -4.20 17.47
C GLY A 105 15.10 -5.66 17.01
N LEU A 106 14.12 -6.13 16.24
CA LEU A 106 14.20 -7.43 15.57
C LEU A 106 15.08 -7.40 14.31
N CYS A 107 15.92 -8.41 14.12
CA CYS A 107 16.67 -8.72 12.89
C CYS A 107 16.11 -9.98 12.20
N ASN A 108 16.51 -10.22 10.95
CA ASN A 108 16.15 -11.42 10.17
C ASN A 108 14.63 -11.62 9.94
N GLY A 109 13.82 -10.57 10.16
CA GLY A 109 12.39 -10.60 9.87
C GLY A 109 12.10 -10.55 8.38
N THR A 110 10.80 -10.56 8.06
CA THR A 110 10.32 -10.60 6.68
C THR A 110 9.25 -9.56 6.42
N TYR A 111 9.11 -9.13 5.18
CA TYR A 111 8.09 -8.16 4.80
C TYR A 111 7.54 -8.40 3.40
N ILE A 112 6.46 -7.71 3.10
CA ILE A 112 6.06 -7.42 1.73
C ILE A 112 5.85 -5.93 1.54
N GLU A 113 6.32 -5.40 0.41
CA GLU A 113 6.13 -4.01 0.01
C GLU A 113 5.59 -3.97 -1.43
N MET A 114 4.31 -3.61 -1.54
CA MET A 114 3.63 -3.36 -2.81
C MET A 114 3.67 -1.87 -3.12
N GLY A 115 4.05 -1.52 -4.35
CA GLY A 115 4.44 -0.16 -4.71
C GLY A 115 5.91 0.13 -4.42
N GLY A 116 6.78 -0.87 -4.57
CA GLY A 116 8.19 -0.78 -4.18
C GLY A 116 9.01 0.28 -4.92
N LEU A 117 8.50 0.89 -5.98
CA LEU A 117 9.19 1.88 -6.82
C LEU A 117 10.57 1.36 -7.26
N ASP A 118 11.66 2.09 -6.98
CA ASP A 118 13.03 1.66 -7.25
C ASP A 118 13.68 0.91 -6.08
N GLY A 119 12.91 0.55 -5.05
CA GLY A 119 13.38 -0.12 -3.84
C GLY A 119 14.22 0.74 -2.90
N VAL A 120 14.33 2.06 -3.16
CA VAL A 120 15.12 2.98 -2.33
C VAL A 120 14.36 4.26 -2.04
N ARG A 121 13.80 4.93 -3.05
CA ARG A 121 13.00 6.13 -2.86
C ARG A 121 11.68 5.76 -2.19
N TRP A 122 11.40 6.39 -1.04
CA TRP A 122 10.13 6.25 -0.31
C TRP A 122 9.82 4.86 0.24
N SER A 123 10.73 3.89 0.09
CA SER A 123 10.55 2.53 0.57
C SER A 123 10.51 2.47 2.10
N ASN A 124 9.43 1.88 2.61
CA ASN A 124 9.21 1.58 4.02
C ASN A 124 10.03 0.35 4.47
N SER A 125 10.42 -0.53 3.54
CA SER A 125 11.28 -1.70 3.81
C SER A 125 12.78 -1.44 3.69
N HIS A 126 13.20 -0.23 3.29
CA HIS A 126 14.59 -0.02 2.91
C HIS A 126 15.56 -0.31 4.06
N VAL A 127 15.29 0.27 5.23
CA VAL A 127 16.11 0.17 6.44
C VAL A 127 16.20 -1.25 6.99
N PHE A 128 15.11 -2.02 6.93
CA PHE A 128 15.02 -3.39 7.45
C PHE A 128 15.99 -4.33 6.74
N ASN A 129 16.06 -4.27 5.40
CA ASN A 129 17.02 -5.07 4.63
C ASN A 129 18.47 -4.58 4.76
N LYS A 130 18.70 -3.26 4.76
CA LYS A 130 20.06 -2.70 4.73
C LYS A 130 20.74 -2.65 6.10
N ALA A 131 19.98 -2.64 7.20
CA ALA A 131 20.53 -2.59 8.55
C ALA A 131 20.29 -3.87 9.36
N LEU A 132 19.17 -4.57 9.16
CA LEU A 132 18.69 -5.63 10.07
C LEU A 132 18.62 -7.02 9.43
N ASP A 133 19.12 -7.17 8.20
CA ASP A 133 19.15 -8.40 7.39
C ASP A 133 17.75 -9.00 7.09
N TRP A 134 16.70 -8.18 7.15
CA TRP A 134 15.37 -8.60 6.75
C TRP A 134 15.30 -8.86 5.24
N LYS A 135 14.44 -9.78 4.82
CA LYS A 135 14.20 -10.10 3.40
C LYS A 135 12.71 -10.10 3.13
N GLY A 136 12.29 -9.60 1.97
CA GLY A 136 10.87 -9.59 1.66
C GLY A 136 10.51 -9.83 0.21
N VAL A 137 9.24 -9.65 -0.06
CA VAL A 137 8.67 -9.70 -1.40
C VAL A 137 8.34 -8.27 -1.82
N HIS A 138 8.84 -7.83 -2.97
CA HIS A 138 8.44 -6.58 -3.59
C HIS A 138 7.51 -6.84 -4.77
N VAL A 139 6.43 -6.08 -4.88
CA VAL A 139 5.56 -6.06 -6.07
C VAL A 139 5.54 -4.65 -6.65
N GLU A 140 5.93 -4.52 -7.90
CA GLU A 140 6.01 -3.24 -8.62
C GLU A 140 5.47 -3.41 -10.04
N ALA A 141 4.66 -2.46 -10.50
CA ALA A 141 3.99 -2.53 -11.80
C ALA A 141 4.73 -1.76 -12.91
N ASP A 142 5.39 -0.62 -12.62
CA ASP A 142 6.10 0.12 -13.66
C ASP A 142 7.38 -0.63 -14.07
N PRO A 143 7.54 -1.00 -15.36
CA PRO A 143 8.70 -1.78 -15.82
C PRO A 143 10.07 -1.14 -15.56
N ARG A 144 10.13 0.19 -15.37
CA ARG A 144 11.38 0.94 -15.14
C ARG A 144 11.71 1.00 -13.66
N ASN A 145 10.70 1.19 -12.82
CA ASN A 145 10.81 1.08 -11.36
C ASN A 145 11.28 -0.33 -11.00
N TYR A 146 10.57 -1.36 -11.47
CA TYR A 146 10.94 -2.77 -11.29
C TYR A 146 12.40 -3.06 -11.70
N LYS A 147 12.84 -2.55 -12.86
CA LYS A 147 14.22 -2.72 -13.33
C LYS A 147 15.28 -2.07 -12.42
N ASN A 148 14.92 -1.03 -11.67
CA ASN A 148 15.80 -0.40 -10.70
C ASN A 148 15.72 -1.08 -9.33
N LEU A 149 14.51 -1.45 -8.89
CA LEU A 149 14.22 -2.27 -7.72
C LEU A 149 15.10 -3.53 -7.69
N VAL A 150 15.07 -4.34 -8.74
CA VAL A 150 15.89 -5.58 -8.85
C VAL A 150 17.40 -5.30 -8.68
N LYS A 151 17.90 -4.13 -9.10
CA LYS A 151 19.32 -3.76 -8.94
C LYS A 151 19.66 -3.27 -7.54
N ASN A 152 18.75 -2.50 -6.93
CA ASN A 152 18.95 -1.89 -5.62
C ASN A 152 18.67 -2.90 -4.48
N ARG A 153 17.84 -3.90 -4.77
CA ARG A 153 17.32 -4.94 -3.87
C ARG A 153 17.59 -6.36 -4.41
N PRO A 154 18.87 -6.74 -4.62
CA PRO A 154 19.20 -8.08 -5.12
C PRO A 154 19.05 -9.20 -4.07
N ASN A 155 18.99 -8.84 -2.78
CA ASN A 155 19.01 -9.76 -1.64
C ASN A 155 17.63 -9.86 -0.96
N GLU A 156 16.58 -10.03 -1.77
CA GLU A 156 15.19 -10.17 -1.33
C GLU A 156 14.75 -11.64 -1.36
N ILE A 157 13.54 -11.95 -0.87
CA ILE A 157 12.88 -13.23 -1.16
C ILE A 157 12.49 -13.24 -2.64
N ALA A 158 11.81 -12.19 -3.11
CA ALA A 158 11.47 -12.02 -4.51
C ALA A 158 11.24 -10.55 -4.88
N ASN A 159 11.60 -10.18 -6.11
CA ASN A 159 11.13 -8.96 -6.76
C ASN A 159 10.19 -9.38 -7.89
N VAL A 160 8.93 -8.94 -7.86
CA VAL A 160 7.88 -9.38 -8.79
C VAL A 160 7.41 -8.21 -9.66
N HIS A 161 7.48 -8.37 -10.99
CA HIS A 161 6.95 -7.41 -11.95
C HIS A 161 5.47 -7.73 -12.24
N ALA A 162 4.57 -7.14 -11.46
CA ALA A 162 3.14 -7.35 -11.61
C ALA A 162 2.29 -6.18 -11.11
N GLY A 163 1.10 -6.02 -11.68
CA GLY A 163 -0.03 -5.41 -10.98
C GLY A 163 -0.78 -6.45 -10.16
N VAL A 164 -1.66 -6.01 -9.25
CA VAL A 164 -2.49 -6.91 -8.45
C VAL A 164 -3.96 -6.79 -8.84
N CYS A 165 -4.61 -7.93 -9.10
CA CYS A 165 -5.99 -8.04 -9.59
C CYS A 165 -6.72 -9.23 -8.93
N LEU A 166 -8.05 -9.28 -9.06
CA LEU A 166 -8.84 -10.44 -8.62
C LEU A 166 -8.66 -11.68 -9.53
N GLU A 167 -8.20 -11.47 -10.76
CA GLU A 167 -8.01 -12.48 -11.81
C GLU A 167 -6.70 -12.21 -12.54
N ASP A 168 -6.01 -13.27 -12.97
CA ASP A 168 -4.74 -13.17 -13.71
C ASP A 168 -5.02 -12.76 -15.16
N ARG A 169 -4.47 -11.61 -15.59
CA ARG A 169 -4.73 -11.02 -16.92
C ARG A 169 -3.63 -10.06 -17.36
N ASP A 170 -3.63 -9.74 -18.63
CA ASP A 170 -2.71 -8.76 -19.22
C ASP A 170 -3.36 -7.36 -19.18
N LEU A 171 -2.58 -6.36 -18.74
CA LEU A 171 -2.98 -4.96 -18.65
C LEU A 171 -1.93 -4.05 -19.31
N HIS A 172 -2.30 -2.82 -19.64
CA HIS A 172 -1.45 -1.86 -20.34
C HIS A 172 -1.00 -0.74 -19.40
N TRP A 173 0.25 -0.81 -18.94
CA TRP A 173 0.89 0.24 -18.13
C TRP A 173 1.25 1.46 -18.98
N VAL A 174 0.61 2.59 -18.73
CA VAL A 174 0.89 3.88 -19.36
C VAL A 174 1.96 4.62 -18.55
N HIS A 175 3.09 4.92 -19.20
CA HIS A 175 4.15 5.73 -18.62
C HIS A 175 4.04 7.20 -19.05
N VAL A 176 4.08 8.11 -18.08
CA VAL A 176 4.20 9.56 -18.28
C VAL A 176 5.61 10.06 -17.95
N PRO A 177 6.38 10.57 -18.93
CA PRO A 177 7.73 11.07 -18.69
C PRO A 177 7.77 12.20 -17.65
N HIS A 178 8.73 12.12 -16.73
CA HIS A 178 8.96 13.08 -15.64
C HIS A 178 7.84 13.23 -14.59
N ASP A 179 6.74 12.49 -14.70
CA ASP A 179 5.65 12.51 -13.73
C ASP A 179 5.21 11.07 -13.38
N ALA A 180 5.85 10.50 -12.35
CA ALA A 180 5.61 9.13 -11.92
C ALA A 180 4.21 8.96 -11.27
N ALA A 181 3.71 9.99 -10.58
CA ALA A 181 2.44 9.98 -9.85
C ALA A 181 1.20 9.91 -10.77
N VAL A 182 1.39 9.99 -12.08
CA VAL A 182 0.32 9.86 -13.08
C VAL A 182 0.59 8.73 -14.09
N CYS A 183 1.54 7.84 -13.78
CA CYS A 183 1.64 6.54 -14.45
C CYS A 183 0.55 5.58 -13.93
N GLY A 184 0.15 4.57 -14.70
CA GLY A 184 -0.88 3.63 -14.24
C GLY A 184 -1.44 2.71 -15.32
N PHE A 185 -2.36 1.83 -14.93
CA PHE A 185 -3.04 0.91 -15.85
C PHE A 185 -4.12 1.60 -16.68
N LEU A 186 -4.06 1.41 -18.00
CA LEU A 186 -4.99 1.98 -18.97
C LEU A 186 -6.45 1.59 -18.71
N GLU A 187 -6.64 0.35 -18.25
CA GLU A 187 -7.92 -0.27 -18.02
C GLU A 187 -8.66 0.27 -16.79
N PHE A 188 -7.94 0.86 -15.83
CA PHE A 188 -8.51 1.30 -14.54
C PHE A 188 -8.57 2.82 -14.37
N ALA A 189 -7.79 3.59 -15.14
CA ALA A 189 -7.88 5.05 -15.09
C ALA A 189 -9.26 5.56 -15.55
N ALA A 190 -9.78 6.58 -14.87
CA ALA A 190 -11.00 7.28 -15.28
C ALA A 190 -10.79 8.07 -16.59
N GLU A 191 -11.81 8.18 -17.44
CA GLU A 191 -11.68 8.84 -18.75
C GLU A 191 -11.21 10.30 -18.66
N ASP A 192 -11.64 11.05 -17.65
CA ASP A 192 -11.19 12.44 -17.48
C ASP A 192 -9.75 12.53 -16.95
N PHE A 193 -9.28 11.54 -16.20
CA PHE A 193 -7.86 11.40 -15.86
C PHE A 193 -7.04 11.13 -17.13
N LYS A 194 -7.47 10.18 -17.98
CA LYS A 194 -6.83 9.88 -19.27
C LYS A 194 -6.73 11.15 -20.14
N LYS A 195 -7.82 11.88 -20.34
CA LYS A 195 -7.83 13.12 -21.14
C LYS A 195 -6.88 14.19 -20.59
N LYS A 196 -6.81 14.33 -19.27
CA LYS A 196 -6.00 15.37 -18.59
C LYS A 196 -4.51 15.03 -18.56
N HIS A 197 -4.15 13.77 -18.32
CA HIS A 197 -2.77 13.35 -18.05
C HIS A 197 -2.13 12.54 -19.19
N TRP A 198 -2.90 11.81 -20.01
CA TRP A 198 -2.38 10.86 -20.99
C TRP A 198 -2.61 11.27 -22.45
N ARG A 199 -1.58 11.84 -23.08
CA ARG A 199 -1.53 12.08 -24.53
C ARG A 199 -1.60 10.76 -25.32
N PRO A 200 -2.22 10.73 -26.52
CA PRO A 200 -2.40 9.49 -27.31
C PRO A 200 -1.12 8.69 -27.59
N PHE A 201 0.03 9.36 -27.73
CA PHE A 201 1.31 8.66 -27.96
C PHE A 201 1.78 7.85 -26.74
N MET A 202 1.37 8.22 -25.52
CA MET A 202 1.71 7.50 -24.28
C MET A 202 0.88 6.22 -24.20
N ILE A 203 -0.43 6.32 -24.46
CA ILE A 203 -1.35 5.17 -24.56
C ILE A 203 -0.86 4.18 -25.64
N LYS A 204 -0.50 4.66 -26.84
CA LYS A 204 0.07 3.80 -27.91
C LYS A 204 1.41 3.14 -27.56
N ARG A 205 2.12 3.64 -26.54
CA ARG A 205 3.41 3.10 -26.06
C ARG A 205 3.28 2.32 -24.75
N ALA A 206 2.05 2.12 -24.25
CA ALA A 206 1.79 1.39 -23.02
C ALA A 206 2.42 -0.01 -23.07
N LYS A 207 2.92 -0.48 -21.94
CA LYS A 207 3.61 -1.77 -21.83
C LYS A 207 2.66 -2.80 -21.25
N VAL A 208 2.62 -3.97 -21.86
CA VAL A 208 1.92 -5.12 -21.28
C VAL A 208 2.63 -5.49 -19.97
N VAL A 209 1.86 -5.55 -18.89
CA VAL A 209 2.28 -5.98 -17.56
C VAL A 209 1.24 -7.00 -17.09
N LYS A 210 1.69 -8.11 -16.49
CA LYS A 210 0.79 -9.09 -15.89
C LYS A 210 0.13 -8.49 -14.66
N CYS A 211 -1.19 -8.54 -14.59
CA CYS A 211 -1.92 -8.38 -13.35
C CYS A 211 -2.19 -9.78 -12.79
N ARG A 212 -1.98 -10.00 -11.49
CA ARG A 212 -2.11 -11.31 -10.86
C ARG A 212 -2.87 -11.23 -9.54
N ARG A 213 -3.48 -12.32 -9.12
CA ARG A 213 -3.95 -12.50 -7.74
C ARG A 213 -2.78 -12.41 -6.78
N PHE A 214 -2.96 -11.73 -5.65
CA PHE A 214 -1.94 -11.62 -4.62
C PHE A 214 -1.57 -13.00 -4.05
N GLU A 215 -2.57 -13.81 -3.74
CA GLU A 215 -2.42 -15.24 -3.38
C GLU A 215 -1.53 -16.02 -4.36
N ASN A 216 -1.73 -15.87 -5.67
CA ASN A 216 -0.91 -16.53 -6.69
C ASN A 216 0.55 -16.04 -6.70
N ILE A 217 0.78 -14.76 -6.38
CA ILE A 217 2.14 -14.21 -6.25
C ILE A 217 2.83 -14.82 -5.03
N LEU A 218 2.15 -14.89 -3.88
CA LEU A 218 2.72 -15.42 -2.65
C LEU A 218 3.01 -16.93 -2.75
N HIS A 219 2.06 -17.72 -3.24
CA HIS A 219 2.25 -19.17 -3.40
C HIS A 219 3.51 -19.50 -4.24
N GLU A 220 3.79 -18.74 -5.30
CA GLU A 220 4.99 -18.93 -6.14
C GLU A 220 6.30 -18.61 -5.40
N VAL A 221 6.32 -17.61 -4.52
CA VAL A 221 7.56 -17.08 -3.92
C VAL A 221 7.84 -17.54 -2.48
N VAL A 222 6.81 -17.98 -1.75
CA VAL A 222 6.93 -18.46 -0.36
C VAL A 222 6.18 -19.77 -0.06
N GLY A 223 5.45 -20.35 -1.02
CA GLY A 223 4.68 -21.59 -0.84
C GLY A 223 3.33 -21.36 -0.16
N ASP A 224 2.67 -22.45 0.27
CA ASP A 224 1.25 -22.48 0.67
C ASP A 224 0.88 -21.65 1.90
N SER A 225 1.83 -21.33 2.79
CA SER A 225 1.55 -20.56 4.00
C SER A 225 2.82 -19.88 4.52
N PHE A 226 2.70 -18.61 4.88
CA PHE A 226 3.85 -17.79 5.29
C PHE A 226 3.45 -16.67 6.26
N HIS A 227 4.38 -16.31 7.15
CA HIS A 227 4.26 -15.15 8.03
C HIS A 227 5.19 -14.03 7.55
N PHE A 228 4.64 -12.82 7.36
CA PHE A 228 5.43 -11.61 7.13
C PHE A 228 5.30 -10.67 8.34
N ASP A 229 6.41 -10.20 8.90
CA ASP A 229 6.37 -9.33 10.07
C ASP A 229 5.68 -7.98 9.79
N PHE A 230 5.84 -7.43 8.58
CA PHE A 230 4.96 -6.34 8.10
C PHE A 230 4.60 -6.40 6.60
N PHE A 231 3.52 -5.71 6.25
CA PHE A 231 3.06 -5.46 4.88
C PHE A 231 2.86 -3.96 4.66
N SER A 232 3.62 -3.37 3.71
CA SER A 232 3.37 -2.03 3.17
C SER A 232 2.57 -2.12 1.88
N LEU A 233 1.39 -1.50 1.84
CA LEU A 233 0.45 -1.53 0.72
C LEU A 233 0.14 -0.10 0.23
N ASP A 234 0.87 0.35 -0.77
CA ASP A 234 0.69 1.65 -1.44
C ASP A 234 0.73 1.43 -2.96
N ILE A 235 -0.42 1.17 -3.59
CA ILE A 235 -0.51 0.84 -5.03
C ILE A 235 -1.50 1.76 -5.75
N GLU A 236 -1.55 3.01 -5.32
CA GLU A 236 -2.21 4.14 -5.98
C GLU A 236 -3.68 3.86 -6.36
N GLY A 237 -4.42 3.17 -5.48
CA GLY A 237 -5.86 2.96 -5.53
C GLY A 237 -6.32 1.50 -5.69
N ALA A 238 -5.40 0.54 -5.88
CA ALA A 238 -5.72 -0.88 -6.04
C ALA A 238 -5.71 -1.69 -4.73
N GLU A 239 -5.48 -1.05 -3.58
CA GLU A 239 -5.26 -1.68 -2.27
C GLU A 239 -6.43 -2.64 -1.89
N LEU A 240 -7.67 -2.22 -2.14
CA LEU A 240 -8.85 -3.03 -1.85
C LEU A 240 -8.88 -4.33 -2.66
N LEU A 241 -8.47 -4.29 -3.93
CA LEU A 241 -8.42 -5.46 -4.81
C LEU A 241 -7.31 -6.41 -4.40
N ALA A 242 -6.16 -5.88 -3.99
CA ALA A 242 -5.06 -6.69 -3.46
C ALA A 242 -5.51 -7.50 -2.23
N LEU A 243 -6.12 -6.84 -1.23
CA LEU A 243 -6.63 -7.50 -0.03
C LEU A 243 -7.79 -8.48 -0.31
N GLN A 244 -8.61 -8.24 -1.34
CA GLN A 244 -9.65 -9.17 -1.79
C GLN A 244 -9.09 -10.40 -2.54
N SER A 245 -7.87 -10.32 -3.06
CA SER A 245 -7.18 -11.41 -3.77
C SER A 245 -6.24 -12.22 -2.87
N LEU A 246 -6.40 -12.14 -1.55
CA LEU A 246 -5.51 -12.71 -0.54
C LEU A 246 -6.24 -13.65 0.42
N ASN A 247 -5.63 -14.80 0.70
CA ASN A 247 -6.09 -15.74 1.71
C ASN A 247 -5.38 -15.50 3.05
N PHE A 248 -6.04 -14.79 3.96
CA PHE A 248 -5.51 -14.46 5.29
C PHE A 248 -5.41 -15.63 6.27
N ASN A 249 -5.88 -16.82 5.91
CA ASN A 249 -5.65 -18.04 6.69
C ASN A 249 -4.24 -18.60 6.40
N GLU A 250 -3.81 -18.53 5.14
CA GLU A 250 -2.53 -19.02 4.64
C GLU A 250 -1.40 -18.01 4.83
N TYR A 251 -1.65 -16.74 4.49
CA TYR A 251 -0.67 -15.66 4.54
C TYR A 251 -1.02 -14.68 5.66
N GLN A 252 -0.16 -14.60 6.66
CA GLN A 252 -0.40 -13.83 7.87
C GLN A 252 0.63 -12.72 8.01
N PHE A 253 0.21 -11.60 8.61
CA PHE A 253 1.03 -10.41 8.79
C PHE A 253 1.14 -10.05 10.27
N GLY A 254 2.25 -9.47 10.73
CA GLY A 254 2.33 -8.86 12.06
C GLY A 254 1.65 -7.49 12.08
N VAL A 255 2.12 -6.59 11.23
CA VAL A 255 1.59 -5.23 11.03
C VAL A 255 1.24 -5.02 9.55
N ILE A 256 0.14 -4.34 9.25
CA ILE A 256 -0.22 -3.92 7.88
C ILE A 256 -0.35 -2.40 7.84
N LEU A 257 0.36 -1.79 6.89
CA LEU A 257 0.26 -0.38 6.53
C LEU A 257 -0.48 -0.31 5.21
N VAL A 258 -1.56 0.47 5.15
CA VAL A 258 -2.30 0.71 3.91
C VAL A 258 -2.40 2.20 3.64
N GLU A 259 -2.06 2.59 2.42
CA GLU A 259 -2.12 3.99 1.98
C GLU A 259 -3.53 4.58 2.12
N ALA A 260 -3.56 5.81 2.62
CA ALA A 260 -4.76 6.52 3.07
C ALA A 260 -4.63 8.02 2.76
N ASP A 261 -4.70 8.37 1.47
CA ASP A 261 -4.74 9.77 1.00
C ASP A 261 -6.02 10.54 1.40
N GLY A 262 -7.04 9.83 1.90
CA GLY A 262 -8.35 10.39 2.26
C GLY A 262 -9.24 10.74 1.08
N ALA A 263 -8.83 10.47 -0.17
CA ALA A 263 -9.61 10.79 -1.36
C ALA A 263 -10.82 9.86 -1.55
N ASN A 264 -10.79 8.66 -0.95
CA ASN A 264 -11.85 7.65 -1.11
C ASN A 264 -12.23 6.97 0.20
N GLY A 265 -12.97 7.67 1.07
CA GLY A 265 -13.46 7.11 2.33
C GLY A 265 -14.33 5.82 2.21
N ARG A 266 -14.87 5.50 1.01
CA ARG A 266 -15.52 4.19 0.77
C ARG A 266 -14.49 3.06 0.60
N LYS A 267 -13.39 3.30 -0.11
CA LYS A 267 -12.22 2.39 -0.19
C LYS A 267 -11.72 2.10 1.21
N ASP A 268 -11.44 3.14 1.98
CA ASP A 268 -10.84 3.03 3.32
C ASP A 268 -11.73 2.25 4.30
N GLN A 269 -13.05 2.49 4.26
CA GLN A 269 -14.00 1.75 5.10
C GLN A 269 -14.14 0.28 4.69
N ALA A 270 -14.07 -0.02 3.39
CA ALA A 270 -14.07 -1.40 2.89
C ALA A 270 -12.79 -2.14 3.30
N ILE A 271 -11.62 -1.49 3.18
CA ILE A 271 -10.32 -2.01 3.64
C ILE A 271 -10.35 -2.32 5.14
N LYS A 272 -10.80 -1.36 5.97
CA LYS A 272 -10.97 -1.56 7.42
C LYS A 272 -11.89 -2.75 7.74
N THR A 273 -12.94 -2.95 6.96
CA THR A 273 -13.89 -4.05 7.13
C THR A 273 -13.31 -5.41 6.75
N ILE A 274 -12.52 -5.50 5.67
CA ILE A 274 -11.85 -6.74 5.26
C ILE A 274 -10.77 -7.12 6.29
N LEU A 275 -9.91 -6.17 6.67
CA LEU A 275 -8.84 -6.41 7.63
C LEU A 275 -9.37 -6.81 9.02
N HIS A 276 -10.41 -6.14 9.52
CA HIS A 276 -11.07 -6.56 10.76
C HIS A 276 -11.63 -7.98 10.67
N ARG A 277 -12.24 -8.38 9.54
CA ARG A 277 -12.75 -9.76 9.35
C ARG A 277 -11.63 -10.79 9.23
N ALA A 278 -10.48 -10.38 8.72
CA ALA A 278 -9.26 -11.17 8.68
C ALA A 278 -8.51 -11.23 10.03
N GLY A 279 -9.02 -10.56 11.07
CA GLY A 279 -8.43 -10.53 12.41
C GLY A 279 -7.24 -9.57 12.52
N TYR A 280 -7.41 -8.35 12.01
CA TYR A 280 -6.48 -7.24 12.15
C TYR A 280 -7.20 -6.00 12.68
N THR A 281 -6.81 -5.56 13.87
CA THR A 281 -7.34 -4.36 14.53
C THR A 281 -6.75 -3.09 13.93
N PHE A 282 -7.60 -2.14 13.54
CA PHE A 282 -7.19 -0.79 13.14
C PHE A 282 -6.78 0.04 14.36
N ILE A 283 -5.52 0.46 14.42
CA ILE A 283 -4.97 1.21 15.56
C ILE A 283 -4.95 2.73 15.33
N GLY A 284 -5.03 3.19 14.07
CA GLY A 284 -5.08 4.61 13.74
C GLY A 284 -4.56 4.94 12.35
N THR A 285 -4.76 6.20 11.95
CA THR A 285 -4.11 6.78 10.76
C THR A 285 -2.94 7.62 11.25
N ILE A 286 -1.72 7.32 10.79
CA ILE A 286 -0.52 8.10 11.10
C ILE A 286 0.06 8.59 9.78
N ASN A 287 0.17 9.92 9.65
CA ASN A 287 0.52 10.59 8.41
C ASN A 287 -0.41 10.18 7.25
N ARG A 288 0.10 9.54 6.19
CA ARG A 288 -0.69 9.10 5.02
C ARG A 288 -1.07 7.61 5.02
N SER A 289 -0.90 6.92 6.15
CA SER A 289 -1.05 5.46 6.25
C SER A 289 -2.03 5.08 7.35
N ASN A 290 -2.95 4.17 7.03
CA ASN A 290 -3.79 3.45 7.99
C ASN A 290 -3.00 2.25 8.54
N TRP A 291 -2.94 2.12 9.87
CA TRP A 291 -2.17 1.09 10.56
C TRP A 291 -3.10 0.02 11.13
N PHE A 292 -2.74 -1.24 10.88
CA PHE A 292 -3.45 -2.42 11.38
C PHE A 292 -2.48 -3.42 12.01
N VAL A 293 -2.94 -4.12 13.03
CA VAL A 293 -2.14 -5.08 13.81
C VAL A 293 -2.88 -6.39 13.89
N ASN A 294 -2.18 -7.51 13.75
CA ASN A 294 -2.78 -8.83 13.97
C ASN A 294 -3.36 -8.93 15.38
N ASP A 295 -4.59 -9.42 15.52
CA ASP A 295 -5.23 -9.56 16.84
C ASP A 295 -4.45 -10.53 17.77
N ASN A 296 -3.60 -11.38 17.19
CA ASN A 296 -2.70 -12.29 17.91
C ASN A 296 -1.24 -11.78 18.02
N PHE A 297 -0.97 -10.48 17.85
CA PHE A 297 0.40 -9.93 17.83
C PHE A 297 1.27 -10.44 18.98
N ASP A 298 0.78 -10.41 20.22
CA ASP A 298 1.56 -10.87 21.37
C ASP A 298 1.88 -12.37 21.32
N LEU A 299 1.05 -13.20 20.69
CA LEU A 299 1.33 -14.63 20.47
C LEU A 299 2.31 -14.89 19.32
N ILE A 300 2.43 -13.95 18.38
CA ILE A 300 3.38 -14.01 17.26
C ILE A 300 4.79 -13.65 17.74
N TYR A 301 4.91 -12.74 18.72
CA TYR A 301 6.16 -12.09 19.14
C TYR A 301 6.56 -12.26 20.63
N ASP A 302 5.78 -12.97 21.46
CA ASP A 302 6.10 -13.33 22.85
C ASP A 302 7.58 -13.69 23.10
N ASP A 303 8.12 -14.61 22.29
CA ASP A 303 9.47 -15.16 22.41
C ASP A 303 10.59 -14.15 22.10
N VAL A 304 10.26 -12.97 21.53
CA VAL A 304 11.26 -12.04 20.95
C VAL A 304 11.02 -10.54 21.22
N ILE A 305 9.81 -10.12 21.58
CA ILE A 305 9.46 -8.72 21.94
C ILE A 305 9.18 -8.57 23.44
N TYR A 306 8.91 -9.67 24.15
CA TYR A 306 8.47 -9.69 25.55
C TYR A 306 9.27 -10.65 26.46
N ASP A 307 10.37 -11.24 25.98
CA ASP A 307 11.27 -12.08 26.79
C ASP A 307 12.18 -11.23 27.71
N ASP A 308 11.58 -10.53 28.67
CA ASP A 308 12.27 -9.82 29.76
C ASP A 308 12.95 -10.79 30.78
N LYS A 309 13.12 -12.09 30.44
CA LYS A 309 13.57 -13.15 31.37
C LYS A 309 14.99 -13.68 31.12
N LYS A 310 15.85 -12.96 30.39
CA LYS A 310 17.24 -13.38 30.13
C LYS A 310 18.33 -12.35 30.48
N GLU A 311 18.06 -11.47 31.44
CA GLU A 311 19.12 -10.82 32.23
C GLU A 311 18.95 -11.18 33.71
N GLY A 312 19.65 -12.23 34.13
CA GLY A 312 19.72 -12.75 35.50
C GLY A 312 21.03 -13.50 35.74
#